data_AF-A0A3D8SDG8-F1
#
_entry.id   AF-A0A3D8SDG8-F1
#
_cell.length_a   1.000
_cell.length_b   1.000
_cell.length_c   1.000
_cell.angle_alpha   90.00
_cell.angle_beta   90.00
_cell.angle_gamma   90.00
#
_symmetry.space_group_name_H-M   'P 1'
#
loop_
_entity.id
_entity.type
_entity.pdbx_description
1 polymer ?
#
loop_
_entity_poly.entity_id
_entity_poly.type
_entity_poly.pdbx_seq_one_letter_code
_entity_poly.pdbx_strand_id
1 'polypeptide(L)'
;MADPILAERKRRRQQLSDMYEAVKTLGPRLSLAQLVEVNIQREEMSDRMTLLDSTGPQFFTPYKGPVSAPEIYTLQDYVALDEDAYHNARELAWFLRQYFLQCQGALHYTTSPPGVSYSDLGDFGSGDLAEYTFGSAWEVTAAWHALHSGAPHSVLLMRCEMPDGDALFHGEIKTAIRVMHGQLRRSSTRPHLVAPVLLFSAIGQHHVRIIEAYHDGKKLIVRTTPLIDMRKRDEERLIGLTRWCLGGPSSKSTT
;
A
#
# COMPACT_ATOMS: atom_id res chain seq x y z
N MET A 1 11.22 -24.28 -26.09
CA MET A 1 10.17 -23.25 -26.09
C MET A 1 10.27 -22.48 -24.79
N ALA A 2 10.29 -21.14 -24.83
CA ALA A 2 10.26 -20.34 -23.60
C ALA A 2 8.90 -20.51 -22.91
N ASP A 3 8.89 -20.64 -21.58
CA ASP A 3 7.68 -20.71 -20.77
C ASP A 3 6.83 -19.43 -21.00
N PRO A 4 5.59 -19.54 -21.51
CA PRO A 4 4.73 -18.39 -21.78
C PRO A 4 4.52 -17.48 -20.56
N ILE A 5 4.45 -18.04 -19.35
CA ILE A 5 4.28 -17.28 -18.11
C ILE A 5 5.54 -16.44 -17.85
N LEU A 6 6.73 -17.02 -18.02
CA LEU A 6 7.98 -16.29 -17.81
C LEU A 6 8.17 -15.17 -18.84
N ALA A 7 7.76 -15.40 -20.09
CA ALA A 7 7.80 -14.37 -21.14
C ALA A 7 6.86 -13.20 -20.80
N GLU A 8 5.63 -13.49 -20.38
CA GLU A 8 4.65 -12.46 -19.99
C GLU A 8 5.09 -11.69 -18.74
N ARG A 9 5.64 -12.36 -17.73
CA ARG A 9 6.24 -11.70 -16.55
C ARG A 9 7.37 -10.75 -16.94
N LYS A 10 8.23 -11.17 -17.87
CA LYS A 10 9.31 -10.31 -18.37
C LYS A 10 8.74 -9.07 -19.06
N ARG A 11 7.71 -9.23 -19.89
CA ARG A 11 7.01 -8.13 -20.56
C ARG A 11 6.41 -7.15 -19.56
N ARG A 12 5.65 -7.63 -18.57
CA ARG A 12 5.03 -6.77 -17.54
C ARG A 12 6.06 -6.03 -16.71
N ARG A 13 7.18 -6.66 -16.36
CA ARG A 13 8.28 -5.98 -15.67
C ARG A 13 8.88 -4.85 -16.50
N GLN A 14 9.07 -5.08 -17.81
CA GLN A 14 9.55 -4.02 -18.69
C GLN A 14 8.56 -2.84 -18.73
N GLN A 15 7.27 -3.12 -18.89
CA GLN A 15 6.23 -2.07 -18.88
C GLN A 15 6.23 -1.29 -17.56
N LEU A 16 6.36 -1.98 -16.42
CA LEU A 16 6.48 -1.33 -15.10
C LEU A 16 7.73 -0.45 -15.02
N SER A 17 8.88 -0.91 -15.54
CA SER A 17 10.10 -0.09 -15.60
C SER A 17 9.92 1.16 -16.48
N ASP A 18 9.29 1.02 -17.64
CA ASP A 18 9.04 2.14 -18.56
C ASP A 18 8.09 3.17 -17.91
N MET A 19 7.02 2.71 -17.25
CA MET A 19 6.12 3.57 -16.46
C MET A 19 6.84 4.27 -15.31
N TYR A 20 7.73 3.57 -14.61
CA TYR A 20 8.51 4.15 -13.50
C TYR A 20 9.36 5.33 -13.97
N GLU A 21 10.06 5.16 -15.10
CA GLU A 21 10.89 6.22 -15.68
C GLU A 21 10.04 7.38 -16.20
N ALA A 22 8.88 7.11 -16.80
CA ALA A 22 7.96 8.16 -17.21
C ALA A 22 7.45 8.97 -16.00
N VAL A 23 7.03 8.31 -14.92
CA VAL A 23 6.56 8.97 -13.67
C VAL A 23 7.66 9.82 -13.03
N LYS A 24 8.94 9.43 -13.12
CA LYS A 24 10.06 10.24 -12.62
C LYS A 24 10.21 11.59 -13.31
N THR A 25 9.76 11.71 -14.56
CA THR A 25 9.79 12.99 -15.29
C THR A 25 8.62 13.91 -14.97
N LEU A 26 7.60 13.39 -14.28
CA LEU A 26 6.43 14.17 -13.88
C LEU A 26 6.68 14.90 -12.55
N GLY A 27 5.89 15.94 -12.31
CA GLY A 27 5.90 16.63 -11.03
C GLY A 27 5.41 15.74 -9.87
N PRO A 28 5.57 16.19 -8.61
CA PRO A 28 5.17 15.43 -7.44
C PRO A 28 3.66 15.13 -7.41
N ARG A 29 2.85 16.01 -7.99
CA ARG A 29 1.39 15.88 -8.09
C ARG A 29 1.00 15.42 -9.48
N LEU A 30 0.25 14.32 -9.56
CA LEU A 30 -0.16 13.73 -10.81
C LEU A 30 -1.62 14.10 -11.09
N SER A 31 -1.84 14.86 -12.17
CA SER A 31 -3.17 15.08 -12.72
C SER A 31 -3.69 13.82 -13.43
N LEU A 32 -5.01 13.71 -13.61
CA LEU A 32 -5.61 12.60 -14.37
C LEU A 32 -5.07 12.51 -15.81
N ALA A 33 -4.82 13.64 -16.46
CA ALA A 33 -4.25 13.67 -17.81
C ALA A 33 -2.85 13.04 -17.83
N GLN A 34 -1.97 13.45 -16.90
CA GLN A 34 -0.63 12.87 -16.77
C GLN A 34 -0.67 11.38 -16.47
N LEU A 35 -1.59 10.91 -15.62
CA LEU A 35 -1.75 9.48 -15.35
C LEU A 35 -2.11 8.70 -16.63
N VAL A 36 -3.04 9.21 -17.43
CA VAL A 36 -3.43 8.60 -18.70
C VAL A 36 -2.27 8.58 -19.70
N GLU A 37 -1.51 9.67 -19.79
CA GLU A 37 -0.33 9.77 -20.65
C GLU A 37 0.73 8.70 -20.34
N VAL A 38 0.91 8.36 -19.07
CA VAL A 38 1.83 7.30 -18.63
C VAL A 38 1.16 5.93 -18.45
N ASN A 39 -0.03 5.74 -19.04
CA ASN A 39 -0.76 4.48 -19.06
C ASN A 39 -1.15 3.96 -17.67
N ILE A 40 -1.56 4.88 -16.81
CA ILE A 40 -2.10 4.64 -15.47
C ILE A 40 -3.58 5.04 -15.46
N GLN A 41 -4.44 4.12 -15.04
CA GLN A 41 -5.87 4.36 -14.84
C GLN A 41 -6.16 4.51 -13.35
N ARG A 42 -6.73 5.66 -12.96
CA ARG A 42 -7.26 5.87 -11.62
C ARG A 42 -8.73 5.47 -11.55
N GLU A 43 -9.10 4.80 -10.47
CA GLU A 43 -10.47 4.43 -10.12
C GLU A 43 -10.75 4.79 -8.66
N GLU A 44 -12.01 5.01 -8.30
CA GLU A 44 -12.41 5.29 -6.92
C GLU A 44 -12.81 4.02 -6.17
N MET A 45 -12.48 3.98 -4.89
CA MET A 45 -12.94 3.01 -3.90
C MET A 45 -13.79 3.72 -2.84
N SER A 46 -14.66 2.98 -2.17
CA SER A 46 -15.37 3.51 -1.00
C SER A 46 -14.41 3.71 0.18
N ASP A 47 -14.62 4.80 0.90
CA ASP A 47 -13.99 5.12 2.19
C ASP A 47 -14.21 4.05 3.27
N ARG A 48 -15.34 3.35 3.24
CA ARG A 48 -15.68 2.30 4.20
C ARG A 48 -14.96 0.98 3.95
N MET A 49 -14.32 0.83 2.79
CA MET A 49 -13.64 -0.40 2.35
C MET A 49 -14.43 -1.64 2.80
N THR A 50 -15.70 -1.73 2.42
CA THR A 50 -16.56 -2.82 2.83
C THR A 50 -16.24 -4.07 2.01
N LEU A 51 -16.36 -5.24 2.65
CA LEU A 51 -16.21 -6.54 2.03
C LEU A 51 -17.35 -6.92 1.08
N LEU A 52 -18.48 -6.21 1.17
CA LEU A 52 -19.76 -6.61 0.58
C LEU A 52 -20.08 -5.91 -0.74
N ASP A 53 -19.33 -4.85 -1.07
CA ASP A 53 -19.58 -4.04 -2.26
C ASP A 53 -18.37 -4.07 -3.19
N SER A 54 -18.59 -3.97 -4.50
CA SER A 54 -17.54 -3.90 -5.55
C SER A 54 -16.60 -2.69 -5.44
N THR A 55 -16.75 -1.90 -4.38
CA THR A 55 -16.11 -0.62 -4.10
C THR A 55 -14.89 -0.74 -3.19
N GLY A 56 -14.64 -1.90 -2.57
CA GLY A 56 -13.41 -2.17 -1.80
C GLY A 56 -12.21 -2.65 -2.66
N PRO A 57 -11.08 -3.00 -2.02
CA PRO A 57 -9.99 -3.72 -2.67
C PRO A 57 -10.46 -5.04 -3.29
N GLN A 58 -9.99 -5.33 -4.50
CA GLN A 58 -10.40 -6.52 -5.26
C GLN A 58 -9.47 -7.71 -5.06
N PHE A 59 -8.19 -7.48 -4.78
CA PHE A 59 -7.17 -8.51 -4.59
C PHE A 59 -6.87 -8.80 -3.12
N PHE A 60 -7.44 -8.02 -2.20
CA PHE A 60 -7.22 -8.17 -0.77
C PHE A 60 -8.53 -8.50 -0.06
N THR A 61 -8.42 -9.20 1.06
CA THR A 61 -9.51 -9.40 2.03
C THR A 61 -9.03 -8.98 3.40
N PRO A 62 -9.87 -8.34 4.23
CA PRO A 62 -9.49 -7.97 5.57
C PRO A 62 -9.44 -9.21 6.46
N TYR A 63 -8.61 -9.14 7.48
CA TYR A 63 -8.51 -10.13 8.53
C TYR A 63 -9.85 -10.32 9.23
N LYS A 64 -10.33 -11.57 9.27
CA LYS A 64 -11.66 -11.93 9.79
C LYS A 64 -11.64 -12.29 11.28
N GLY A 65 -10.48 -12.60 11.84
CA GLY A 65 -10.35 -12.92 13.26
C GLY A 65 -10.63 -11.72 14.18
N PRO A 66 -10.61 -11.95 15.50
CA PRO A 66 -10.71 -10.88 16.48
C PRO A 66 -9.49 -9.96 16.38
N VAL A 67 -9.73 -8.65 16.41
CA VAL A 67 -8.71 -7.61 16.50
C VAL A 67 -9.20 -6.66 17.59
N SER A 68 -8.36 -6.44 18.60
CA SER A 68 -8.65 -5.54 19.70
C SER A 68 -7.68 -4.37 19.66
N ALA A 69 -8.13 -3.21 20.12
CA ALA A 69 -7.26 -2.06 20.27
C ALA A 69 -6.09 -2.40 21.23
N PRO A 70 -4.85 -1.98 20.92
CA PRO A 70 -3.71 -2.21 21.77
C PRO A 70 -3.80 -1.35 23.04
N GLU A 71 -3.63 -1.96 24.21
CA GLU A 71 -3.59 -1.27 25.51
C GLU A 71 -2.16 -0.82 25.82
N ILE A 72 -1.70 0.29 25.22
CA ILE A 72 -0.31 0.75 25.37
C ILE A 72 -0.28 2.24 25.70
N TYR A 73 0.46 2.60 26.76
CA TYR A 73 0.63 3.99 27.22
C TYR A 73 1.19 4.91 26.13
N THR A 74 2.14 4.44 25.31
CA THR A 74 2.72 5.22 24.20
C THR A 74 1.76 5.48 23.05
N LEU A 75 0.58 4.84 23.04
CA LEU A 75 -0.50 5.09 22.09
C LEU A 75 -1.71 5.73 22.79
N GLN A 76 -1.64 6.07 24.08
CA GLN A 76 -2.73 6.75 24.80
C GLN A 76 -2.86 8.19 24.31
N ASP A 77 -1.73 8.88 24.18
CA ASP A 77 -1.67 10.21 23.58
C ASP A 77 -1.78 10.07 22.07
N TYR A 78 -2.89 10.54 21.51
CA TYR A 78 -3.07 10.61 20.07
C TYR A 78 -2.23 11.74 19.50
N VAL A 79 -1.80 11.60 18.25
CA VAL A 79 -0.87 12.53 17.60
C VAL A 79 -1.43 13.96 17.62
N ALA A 80 -0.69 14.89 18.23
CA ALA A 80 -1.02 16.31 18.21
C ALA A 80 -0.75 16.90 16.82
N LEU A 81 -1.61 17.83 16.39
CA LEU A 81 -1.41 18.52 15.11
C LEU A 81 -0.32 19.60 15.25
N ASP A 82 0.64 19.56 14.35
CA ASP A 82 1.65 20.58 14.12
C ASP A 82 1.24 21.49 12.94
N GLU A 83 1.85 22.67 12.82
CA GLU A 83 1.69 23.53 11.64
C GLU A 83 2.34 22.89 10.39
N ASP A 84 3.37 22.08 10.58
CA ASP A 84 4.04 21.34 9.52
C ASP A 84 3.28 20.06 9.13
N ALA A 85 2.67 20.09 7.94
CA ALA A 85 1.97 18.96 7.34
C ALA A 85 2.87 17.73 7.15
N TYR A 86 4.18 17.90 6.96
CA TYR A 86 5.11 16.79 6.85
C TYR A 86 5.32 16.07 8.18
N HIS A 87 5.48 16.84 9.25
CA HIS A 87 5.57 16.33 10.60
C HIS A 87 4.31 15.52 10.94
N ASN A 88 3.14 16.08 10.67
CA ASN A 88 1.85 15.41 10.84
C ASN A 88 1.77 14.05 10.10
N ALA A 89 2.10 14.02 8.81
CA ALA A 89 2.10 12.78 8.04
C ALA A 89 3.09 11.74 8.61
N ARG A 90 4.24 12.19 9.10
CA ARG A 90 5.25 11.32 9.73
C ARG A 90 4.75 10.72 11.03
N GLU A 91 4.23 11.54 11.93
CA GLU A 91 3.76 11.08 13.23
C GLU A 91 2.54 10.15 13.08
N LEU A 92 1.64 10.44 12.14
CA LEU A 92 0.53 9.53 11.82
C LEU A 92 1.02 8.19 11.27
N ALA A 93 1.96 8.19 10.32
CA ALA A 93 2.53 6.94 9.80
C ALA A 93 3.26 6.15 10.90
N TRP A 94 3.96 6.83 11.81
CA TRP A 94 4.56 6.17 12.97
C TRP A 94 3.50 5.55 13.88
N PHE A 95 2.46 6.30 14.23
CA PHE A 95 1.36 5.83 15.07
C PHE A 95 0.69 4.60 14.47
N LEU A 96 0.31 4.65 13.19
CA LEU A 96 -0.32 3.52 12.48
C LEU A 96 0.59 2.30 12.44
N ARG A 97 1.88 2.48 12.17
CA ARG A 97 2.86 1.40 12.19
C ARG A 97 2.86 0.70 13.55
N GLN A 98 2.95 1.47 14.64
CA GLN A 98 2.94 0.92 16.00
C GLN A 98 1.61 0.20 16.28
N TYR A 99 0.48 0.83 15.97
CA TYR A 99 -0.84 0.24 16.18
C TYR A 99 -0.98 -1.11 15.44
N PHE A 100 -0.60 -1.17 14.17
CA PHE A 100 -0.68 -2.40 13.36
C PHE A 100 0.23 -3.51 13.88
N LEU A 101 1.48 -3.19 14.22
CA LEU A 101 2.43 -4.18 14.74
C LEU A 101 1.99 -4.77 16.07
N GLN A 102 1.40 -3.94 16.94
CA GLN A 102 0.92 -4.38 18.25
C GLN A 102 -0.32 -5.26 18.13
N CYS A 103 -1.25 -4.88 17.24
CA CYS A 103 -2.37 -5.76 16.90
C CYS A 103 -1.91 -7.10 16.34
N GLN A 104 -0.91 -7.09 15.45
CA GLN A 104 -0.34 -8.32 14.88
C GLN A 104 0.33 -9.19 15.95
N GLY A 105 1.09 -8.60 16.87
CA GLY A 105 1.76 -9.32 17.96
C GLY A 105 0.78 -9.96 18.95
N ALA A 106 -0.42 -9.39 19.09
CA ALA A 106 -1.50 -9.95 19.91
C ALA A 106 -2.25 -11.12 19.23
N LEU A 107 -2.05 -11.35 17.92
CA LEU A 107 -2.70 -12.47 17.23
C LEU A 107 -2.02 -13.80 17.61
N HIS A 108 -2.80 -14.73 18.15
CA HIS A 108 -2.32 -16.09 18.40
C HIS A 108 -2.09 -16.85 17.09
N TYR A 109 -0.84 -17.30 16.87
CA TYR A 109 -0.41 -18.07 15.68
C TYR A 109 -1.22 -19.35 15.42
N THR A 110 -1.95 -19.86 16.42
CA THR A 110 -2.70 -21.12 16.34
C THR A 110 -4.12 -20.97 15.79
N THR A 111 -4.69 -19.77 15.76
CA THR A 111 -6.12 -19.55 15.42
C THR A 111 -6.37 -18.91 14.06
N SER A 112 -5.34 -18.47 13.34
CA SER A 112 -5.54 -17.92 12.00
C SER A 112 -4.24 -18.00 11.21
N PRO A 113 -4.21 -18.56 9.99
CA PRO A 113 -3.03 -18.41 9.15
C PRO A 113 -2.82 -16.91 8.95
N PRO A 114 -1.62 -16.38 9.24
CA PRO A 114 -1.33 -14.97 8.99
C PRO A 114 -1.49 -14.73 7.49
N GLY A 115 -2.26 -13.71 7.12
CA GLY A 115 -2.44 -13.33 5.72
C GLY A 115 -1.11 -12.82 5.16
N VAL A 116 -0.88 -11.52 5.26
CA VAL A 116 0.47 -10.95 5.09
C VAL A 116 1.20 -10.89 6.43
N SER A 117 2.53 -11.01 6.40
CA SER A 117 3.38 -10.91 7.60
C SER A 117 4.35 -9.75 7.43
N TYR A 118 4.63 -9.06 8.54
CA TYR A 118 5.61 -7.97 8.57
C TYR A 118 6.96 -8.43 8.03
N SER A 119 7.61 -7.54 7.28
CA SER A 119 8.96 -7.70 6.77
C SER A 119 9.71 -6.39 6.95
N ASP A 120 10.96 -6.50 7.39
CA ASP A 120 11.86 -5.35 7.34
C ASP A 120 12.08 -4.92 5.89
N LEU A 121 12.17 -3.61 5.67
CA LEU A 121 12.22 -3.03 4.32
C LEU A 121 13.49 -3.44 3.56
N GLY A 122 14.59 -3.69 4.27
CA GLY A 122 15.82 -4.23 3.69
C GLY A 122 15.61 -5.62 3.08
N ASP A 123 14.82 -6.47 3.74
CA ASP A 123 14.50 -7.82 3.28
C ASP A 123 13.38 -7.84 2.24
N PHE A 124 12.64 -6.74 2.12
CA PHE A 124 11.58 -6.58 1.13
C PHE A 124 12.14 -6.52 -0.32
N GLY A 125 13.42 -6.20 -0.51
CA GLY A 125 14.13 -6.41 -1.78
C GLY A 125 13.56 -5.66 -2.99
N SER A 126 12.88 -4.52 -2.76
CA SER A 126 12.27 -3.68 -3.80
C SER A 126 13.10 -2.43 -4.16
N GLY A 127 14.33 -2.35 -3.64
CA GLY A 127 15.21 -1.18 -3.77
C GLY A 127 14.79 -0.04 -2.84
N ASP A 128 15.29 1.16 -3.09
CA ASP A 128 14.97 2.38 -2.31
C ASP A 128 13.46 2.73 -2.37
N LEU A 129 12.76 2.54 -1.27
CA LEU A 129 11.35 2.94 -1.14
C LEU A 129 11.25 4.29 -0.41
N ALA A 130 12.15 5.21 -0.75
CA ALA A 130 12.18 6.56 -0.21
C ALA A 130 12.83 7.53 -1.21
N GLU A 131 12.42 8.78 -1.14
CA GLU A 131 13.03 9.89 -1.85
C GLU A 131 12.91 11.16 -1.01
N TYR A 132 14.02 11.90 -0.93
CA TYR A 132 14.12 13.15 -0.18
C TYR A 132 14.69 14.22 -1.10
N THR A 133 13.81 14.94 -1.79
CA THR A 133 14.18 16.07 -2.64
C THR A 133 13.54 17.36 -2.13
N PHE A 134 14.06 18.50 -2.55
CA PHE A 134 13.54 19.80 -2.13
C PHE A 134 12.09 19.97 -2.63
N GLY A 135 11.12 19.95 -1.71
CA GLY A 135 9.68 20.03 -2.00
C GLY A 135 9.00 18.70 -2.36
N SER A 136 9.67 17.56 -2.15
CA SER A 136 9.08 16.22 -2.25
C SER A 136 9.86 15.21 -1.41
N ALA A 137 9.37 14.95 -0.19
CA ALA A 137 9.84 13.89 0.67
C ALA A 137 8.78 12.79 0.87
N TRP A 138 9.19 11.54 0.67
CA TRP A 138 8.37 10.38 0.99
C TRP A 138 9.21 9.18 1.35
N GLU A 139 8.63 8.30 2.15
CA GLU A 139 9.21 6.99 2.44
C GLU A 139 8.15 5.97 2.81
N VAL A 140 8.41 4.72 2.45
CA VAL A 140 7.75 3.56 3.05
C VAL A 140 8.32 3.35 4.45
N THR A 141 7.46 3.21 5.45
CA THR A 141 7.83 3.04 6.85
C THR A 141 7.63 1.61 7.36
N ALA A 142 6.78 0.82 6.69
CA ALA A 142 6.57 -0.59 6.99
C ALA A 142 6.01 -1.35 5.78
N ALA A 143 6.30 -2.64 5.72
CA ALA A 143 5.78 -3.54 4.70
C ALA A 143 5.36 -4.88 5.32
N TRP A 144 4.32 -5.47 4.74
CA TRP A 144 3.85 -6.81 4.99
C TRP A 144 3.69 -7.55 3.67
N HIS A 145 4.04 -8.83 3.62
CA HIS A 145 3.83 -9.65 2.43
C HIS A 145 3.59 -11.12 2.77
N ALA A 146 3.05 -11.86 1.82
CA ALA A 146 2.60 -13.23 2.04
C ALA A 146 3.69 -14.28 1.72
N LEU A 147 4.91 -14.13 2.28
CA LEU A 147 6.09 -14.95 1.94
C LEU A 147 5.82 -16.46 1.98
N HIS A 148 5.16 -16.94 3.04
CA HIS A 148 4.95 -18.37 3.28
C HIS A 148 3.89 -19.00 2.35
N SER A 149 3.02 -18.17 1.75
CA SER A 149 1.92 -18.64 0.90
C SER A 149 2.28 -18.68 -0.59
N GLY A 150 3.43 -18.11 -0.99
CA GLY A 150 3.79 -17.88 -2.38
C GLY A 150 2.97 -16.78 -3.09
N ALA A 151 1.94 -16.25 -2.43
CA ALA A 151 1.09 -15.22 -3.02
C ALA A 151 1.85 -13.91 -3.21
N PRO A 152 1.63 -13.19 -4.31
CA PRO A 152 2.44 -12.02 -4.68
C PRO A 152 1.96 -10.72 -4.01
N HIS A 153 1.05 -10.81 -3.04
CA HIS A 153 0.40 -9.67 -2.38
C HIS A 153 1.36 -8.97 -1.44
N SER A 154 1.31 -7.64 -1.44
CA SER A 154 2.08 -6.81 -0.53
C SER A 154 1.22 -5.69 0.03
N VAL A 155 1.35 -5.44 1.32
CA VAL A 155 0.73 -4.32 2.00
C VAL A 155 1.85 -3.40 2.50
N LEU A 156 1.74 -2.09 2.27
CA LEU A 156 2.75 -1.13 2.66
C LEU A 156 2.11 0.05 3.38
N LEU A 157 2.87 0.64 4.29
CA LEU A 157 2.57 1.91 4.93
C LEU A 157 3.65 2.90 4.54
N MET A 158 3.25 4.08 4.08
CA MET A 158 4.16 5.15 3.69
C MET A 158 3.69 6.50 4.23
N ARG A 159 4.61 7.46 4.24
CA ARG A 159 4.34 8.88 4.47
C ARG A 159 4.74 9.69 3.26
N CYS A 160 4.02 10.77 2.99
CA CYS A 160 4.38 11.74 1.96
C CYS A 160 4.18 13.19 2.42
N GLU A 161 5.06 14.08 1.97
CA GLU A 161 5.09 15.53 2.25
C GLU A 161 4.01 16.32 1.48
N MET A 162 2.87 15.71 1.22
CA MET A 162 1.82 16.34 0.43
C MET A 162 0.84 17.07 1.34
N PRO A 163 0.50 18.35 1.07
CA PRO A 163 -0.65 18.99 1.69
C PRO A 163 -1.94 18.35 1.17
N ASP A 164 -3.04 18.54 1.93
CA ASP A 164 -4.32 17.91 1.66
C ASP A 164 -4.81 18.16 0.22
N GLY A 165 -5.35 17.12 -0.42
CA GLY A 165 -5.89 17.17 -1.77
C GLY A 165 -6.12 15.79 -2.38
N ASP A 166 -6.91 15.74 -3.44
CA ASP A 166 -7.30 14.47 -4.07
C ASP A 166 -6.26 13.93 -5.07
N ALA A 167 -5.28 14.75 -5.48
CA ALA A 167 -4.27 14.33 -6.44
C ALA A 167 -3.44 13.14 -5.93
N LEU A 168 -3.07 12.23 -6.83
CA LEU A 168 -2.12 11.17 -6.53
C LEU A 168 -0.70 11.74 -6.50
N PHE A 169 0.08 11.25 -5.56
CA PHE A 169 1.47 11.64 -5.40
C PHE A 169 2.39 10.66 -6.13
N HIS A 170 3.42 11.18 -6.79
CA HIS A 170 4.31 10.35 -7.60
C HIS A 170 5.00 9.24 -6.79
N GLY A 171 5.25 9.45 -5.49
CA GLY A 171 5.86 8.48 -4.59
C GLY A 171 4.94 7.29 -4.31
N GLU A 172 3.61 7.49 -4.28
CA GLU A 172 2.63 6.42 -4.13
C GLU A 172 2.70 5.47 -5.34
N ILE A 173 2.75 6.05 -6.54
CA ILE A 173 2.86 5.31 -7.80
C ILE A 173 4.22 4.61 -7.93
N LYS A 174 5.31 5.33 -7.66
CA LYS A 174 6.67 4.78 -7.71
C LYS A 174 6.84 3.61 -6.75
N THR A 175 6.29 3.73 -5.53
CA THR A 175 6.26 2.64 -4.55
C THR A 175 5.54 1.44 -5.11
N ALA A 176 4.29 1.59 -5.57
CA ALA A 176 3.52 0.49 -6.12
C ALA A 176 4.25 -0.22 -7.26
N ILE A 177 4.81 0.55 -8.22
CA ILE A 177 5.57 0.02 -9.35
C ILE A 177 6.79 -0.77 -8.90
N ARG A 178 7.61 -0.24 -8.00
CA ARG A 178 8.82 -0.91 -7.50
C ARG A 178 8.49 -2.22 -6.80
N VAL A 179 7.47 -2.21 -5.95
CA VAL A 179 7.01 -3.42 -5.25
C VAL A 179 6.51 -4.47 -6.24
N MET A 180 5.62 -4.09 -7.17
CA MET A 180 5.14 -4.99 -8.23
C MET A 180 6.29 -5.60 -9.01
N HIS A 181 7.25 -4.77 -9.43
CA HIS A 181 8.41 -5.22 -10.19
C HIS A 181 9.27 -6.22 -9.39
N GLY A 182 9.53 -5.92 -8.10
CA GLY A 182 10.25 -6.82 -7.19
C GLY A 182 9.55 -8.15 -7.01
N GLN A 183 8.24 -8.12 -6.75
CA GLN A 183 7.42 -9.32 -6.62
C GLN A 183 7.41 -10.16 -7.90
N LEU A 184 7.34 -9.56 -9.09
CA LEU A 184 7.42 -10.29 -10.37
C LEU A 184 8.83 -10.80 -10.72
N ARG A 185 9.87 -10.40 -9.97
CA ARG A 185 11.24 -10.94 -10.12
C ARG A 185 11.49 -12.16 -9.23
N ARG A 186 10.79 -12.27 -8.10
CA ARG A 186 10.99 -13.33 -7.11
C ARG A 186 10.64 -14.72 -7.67
N SER A 187 11.38 -15.73 -7.22
CA SER A 187 11.15 -17.12 -7.62
C SER A 187 9.90 -17.72 -7.00
N SER A 188 9.62 -17.40 -5.73
CA SER A 188 8.46 -17.89 -4.98
C SER A 188 7.12 -17.48 -5.58
N THR A 189 7.09 -16.37 -6.33
CA THR A 189 5.87 -15.82 -6.96
C THR A 189 5.79 -16.13 -8.45
N ARG A 190 6.66 -16.99 -9.01
CA ARG A 190 6.72 -17.31 -10.45
C ARG A 190 5.39 -17.69 -11.10
N PRO A 191 4.48 -18.42 -10.44
CA PRO A 191 3.18 -18.77 -11.03
C PRO A 191 2.27 -17.57 -11.33
N HIS A 192 2.57 -16.39 -10.78
CA HIS A 192 1.68 -15.23 -10.83
C HIS A 192 2.05 -14.25 -11.96
N LEU A 193 1.06 -13.63 -12.61
CA LEU A 193 1.23 -12.55 -13.57
C LEU A 193 0.87 -11.17 -12.99
N VAL A 194 0.16 -11.16 -11.87
CA VAL A 194 -0.26 -9.94 -11.16
C VAL A 194 0.37 -9.94 -9.77
N ALA A 195 0.90 -8.80 -9.33
CA ALA A 195 1.46 -8.63 -7.99
C ALA A 195 0.76 -7.48 -7.25
N PRO A 196 -0.44 -7.70 -6.69
CA PRO A 196 -1.23 -6.61 -6.11
C PRO A 196 -0.53 -5.95 -4.94
N VAL A 197 -0.68 -4.63 -4.85
CA VAL A 197 -0.13 -3.79 -3.78
C VAL A 197 -1.29 -3.05 -3.10
N LEU A 198 -1.38 -3.16 -1.78
CA LEU A 198 -2.25 -2.32 -0.96
C LEU A 198 -1.38 -1.34 -0.18
N LEU A 199 -1.60 -0.05 -0.38
CA LEU A 199 -0.76 0.99 0.15
C LEU A 199 -1.59 1.92 1.04
N PHE A 200 -1.17 2.05 2.29
CA PHE A 200 -1.66 3.03 3.24
C PHE A 200 -0.73 4.25 3.14
N SER A 201 -1.24 5.33 2.58
CA SER A 201 -0.51 6.58 2.40
C SER A 201 -0.96 7.56 3.47
N ALA A 202 -0.08 7.88 4.41
CA ALA A 202 -0.28 8.96 5.38
C ALA A 202 0.12 10.29 4.73
N ILE A 203 -0.81 11.23 4.69
CA ILE A 203 -0.76 12.45 3.88
C ILE A 203 -1.11 13.65 4.76
N GLY A 204 -0.38 14.75 4.59
CA GLY A 204 -0.81 16.08 5.02
C GLY A 204 -1.19 16.21 6.50
N GLN A 205 -2.33 16.84 6.76
CA GLN A 205 -2.81 17.18 8.11
C GLN A 205 -3.52 16.00 8.80
N HIS A 206 -2.83 14.86 8.95
CA HIS A 206 -3.37 13.61 9.49
C HIS A 206 -4.51 13.01 8.65
N HIS A 207 -4.28 12.84 7.35
CA HIS A 207 -5.16 12.04 6.51
C HIS A 207 -4.48 10.72 6.14
N VAL A 208 -5.29 9.69 5.90
CA VAL A 208 -4.86 8.45 5.26
C VAL A 208 -5.65 8.24 3.99
N ARG A 209 -4.97 7.83 2.93
CA ARG A 209 -5.61 7.26 1.74
C ARG A 209 -5.14 5.85 1.52
N ILE A 210 -6.06 5.00 1.07
CA ILE A 210 -5.75 3.62 0.77
C ILE A 210 -5.79 3.42 -0.73
N ILE A 211 -4.74 2.80 -1.25
CA ILE A 211 -4.52 2.61 -2.67
C ILE A 211 -4.34 1.12 -2.93
N GLU A 212 -5.20 0.54 -3.75
CA GLU A 212 -4.96 -0.76 -4.36
C GLU A 212 -4.38 -0.54 -5.76
N ALA A 213 -3.19 -1.06 -6.01
CA ALA A 213 -2.51 -0.96 -7.29
C ALA A 213 -2.15 -2.32 -7.86
N TYR A 214 -2.39 -2.51 -9.16
CA TYR A 214 -2.00 -3.72 -9.88
C TYR A 214 -1.88 -3.47 -11.38
N HIS A 215 -0.98 -4.21 -12.04
CA HIS A 215 -0.83 -4.16 -13.50
C HIS A 215 -1.65 -5.26 -14.17
N ASP A 216 -2.62 -4.90 -15.01
CA ASP A 216 -3.56 -5.84 -15.65
C ASP A 216 -2.96 -6.57 -16.88
N GLY A 217 -1.74 -6.20 -17.28
CA GLY A 217 -1.05 -6.69 -18.47
C GLY A 217 -1.06 -5.69 -19.64
N LYS A 218 -1.83 -4.62 -19.51
CA LYS A 218 -1.90 -3.51 -20.47
C LYS A 218 -1.53 -2.19 -19.79
N LYS A 219 -2.08 -1.91 -18.62
CA LYS A 219 -1.97 -0.65 -17.88
C LYS A 219 -1.84 -0.90 -16.38
N LEU A 220 -1.41 0.12 -15.67
CA LEU A 220 -1.43 0.13 -14.21
C LEU A 220 -2.79 0.66 -13.73
N ILE A 221 -3.53 -0.17 -13.00
CA ILE A 221 -4.77 0.22 -12.34
C ILE A 221 -4.44 0.70 -10.92
N VAL A 222 -4.95 1.87 -10.55
CA VAL A 222 -4.77 2.49 -9.24
C VAL A 222 -6.14 2.86 -8.69
N ARG A 223 -6.64 2.06 -7.76
CA ARG A 223 -7.92 2.26 -7.09
C ARG A 223 -7.67 2.99 -5.78
N THR A 224 -8.34 4.10 -5.52
CA THR A 224 -8.06 4.97 -4.36
C THR A 224 -9.31 5.24 -3.53
N THR A 225 -9.22 5.18 -2.20
CA THR A 225 -10.26 5.76 -1.35
C THR A 225 -10.20 7.30 -1.38
N PRO A 226 -11.27 7.99 -0.98
CA PRO A 226 -11.17 9.36 -0.49
C PRO A 226 -10.16 9.46 0.68
N LEU A 227 -9.74 10.70 0.99
CA LEU A 227 -8.95 10.96 2.20
C LEU A 227 -9.78 10.64 3.44
N ILE A 228 -9.27 9.74 4.26
CA ILE A 228 -9.84 9.37 5.56
C ILE A 228 -9.26 10.32 6.60
N ASP A 229 -10.14 11.07 7.25
CA ASP A 229 -9.77 11.99 8.34
C ASP A 229 -9.33 11.21 9.58
N MET A 230 -8.07 11.38 9.95
CA MET A 230 -7.45 10.77 11.13
C MET A 230 -6.99 11.85 12.13
N ARG A 231 -7.51 13.08 12.07
CA ARG A 231 -7.17 14.15 13.04
C ARG A 231 -7.67 13.85 14.44
N LYS A 232 -8.70 13.01 14.56
CA LYS A 232 -9.21 12.48 15.82
C LYS A 232 -9.04 10.98 15.85
N ARG A 233 -8.73 10.47 17.04
CA ARG A 233 -8.68 9.04 17.31
C ARG A 233 -10.07 8.43 17.15
N ASP A 234 -10.17 7.43 16.28
CA ASP A 234 -11.37 6.64 16.04
C ASP A 234 -10.96 5.16 16.03
N GLU A 235 -11.31 4.44 17.09
CA GLU A 235 -10.92 3.03 17.26
C GLU A 235 -11.58 2.12 16.23
N GLU A 236 -12.82 2.41 15.81
CA GLU A 236 -13.50 1.60 14.80
C GLU A 236 -12.75 1.70 13.47
N ARG A 237 -12.32 2.92 13.09
CA ARG A 237 -11.48 3.13 11.91
C ARG A 237 -10.13 2.46 12.05
N LEU A 238 -9.43 2.65 13.17
CA LEU A 238 -8.11 2.05 13.40
C LEU A 238 -8.15 0.53 13.33
N ILE A 239 -9.16 -0.10 13.92
CA ILE A 239 -9.40 -1.54 13.82
C ILE A 239 -9.72 -1.92 12.37
N GLY A 240 -10.53 -1.15 11.65
CA GLY A 240 -10.83 -1.35 10.23
C GLY A 240 -9.57 -1.36 9.36
N LEU A 241 -8.72 -0.34 9.50
CA LEU A 241 -7.43 -0.24 8.80
C LEU A 241 -6.52 -1.42 9.15
N THR A 242 -6.46 -1.79 10.43
CA THR A 242 -5.67 -2.93 10.91
C THR A 242 -6.12 -4.23 10.29
N ARG A 243 -7.44 -4.46 10.18
CA ARG A 243 -7.96 -5.67 9.52
C ARG A 243 -7.52 -5.74 8.07
N TRP A 244 -7.54 -4.63 7.33
CA TRP A 244 -7.04 -4.58 5.96
C TRP A 244 -5.53 -4.79 5.88
N CYS A 245 -4.77 -4.23 6.83
CA CYS A 245 -3.33 -4.40 6.90
C CYS A 245 -2.91 -5.86 7.14
N LEU A 246 -3.55 -6.52 8.10
CA LEU A 246 -3.29 -7.92 8.48
C LEU A 246 -4.06 -8.93 7.63
N GLY A 247 -4.76 -8.43 6.62
CA GLY A 247 -5.56 -9.19 5.69
C GLY A 247 -4.74 -10.12 4.81
N GLY A 248 -5.43 -10.84 3.92
CA GLY A 248 -4.83 -11.80 3.01
C GLY A 248 -5.25 -11.59 1.56
N PRO A 249 -4.73 -12.42 0.64
CA PRO A 249 -5.21 -12.50 -0.73
C PRO A 249 -6.73 -12.69 -0.80
N SER A 250 -7.39 -12.07 -1.77
CA SER A 250 -8.77 -12.40 -2.12
C SER A 250 -8.84 -13.67 -2.98
N SER A 251 -10.05 -14.06 -3.37
CA SER A 251 -10.27 -15.15 -4.35
C SER A 251 -9.93 -14.75 -5.79
N LYS A 252 -9.53 -13.49 -6.04
CA LYS A 252 -9.22 -13.02 -7.40
C LYS A 252 -7.89 -13.62 -7.88
N SER A 253 -7.92 -14.20 -9.08
CA SER A 253 -6.74 -14.84 -9.65
C SER A 253 -5.61 -13.83 -9.90
N THR A 254 -4.40 -14.25 -9.55
CA THR A 254 -3.16 -13.54 -9.85
C THR A 254 -2.26 -14.30 -10.83
N THR A 255 -2.66 -15.51 -11.26
CA THR A 255 -1.95 -16.36 -12.23
C THR A 255 -2.41 -16.07 -13.65
#